data_AF-A0A956IPB7-F1
#
_entry.id   AF-A0A956IPB7-F1
#
_cell.length_a   1.000
_cell.length_b   1.000
_cell.length_c   1.000
_cell.angle_alpha   90.00
_cell.angle_beta   90.00
_cell.angle_gamma   90.00
#
_symmetry.space_group_name_H-M   'P 1'
#
loop_
_entity.id
_entity.type
_entity.pdbx_description
1 polymer ?
#
loop_
_entity_poly.entity_id
_entity_poly.type
_entity_poly.pdbx_seq_one_letter_code
_entity_poly.pdbx_strand_id
1 'polypeptide(L)'
;MCLFTKAVSHVSSTHIFARREGARQLLVYSMEFAATEELAMVLPLPVPPGSDEDAVDFIDLGGYAEFFADLREAFPLLYSAAQSSGPAPRGGGDLAVPLKVIGVGRFEASFVPSMGDFSRLDPRFQLPGDVTQKLARYADWGFAVFKLKPKPKKLGLFEPAPERIHPMAFSFPHRHPDQVFFPTLHVHDGQLTERANFDHLLIVQPPAALASQLDWFASDRILGEVIDEGRAPGVVDGAAKAQQLSLFGPQQNRDVVLALPRGTTPESLRLEHELFTLQARVGALLNPAHVAYHPRWEQSAERMAELLPRLAAAFEAFLSPRSEALALCGRVAELPRYFMNGRLLFSGTSYLDGSPGASGDAGVVRFQPFSDGIEPQHLYLGFTRVPEQDALNRLVQELNQVVTSVVS
;
A
#
# COMPACT_ATOMS: atom_id res chain seq x y z
N MET A 1 -8.75 -9.56 -4.17
CA MET A 1 -9.63 -10.60 -3.61
C MET A 1 -10.21 -10.10 -2.30
N CYS A 2 -11.43 -10.50 -2.01
CA CYS A 2 -12.28 -9.92 -0.97
C CYS A 2 -12.99 -11.03 -0.18
N LEU A 3 -14.02 -10.66 0.57
CA LEU A 3 -14.96 -11.58 1.17
C LEU A 3 -16.13 -11.80 0.21
N PHE A 4 -16.46 -13.06 -0.09
CA PHE A 4 -17.59 -13.42 -0.93
C PHE A 4 -18.65 -14.18 -0.13
N THR A 5 -19.94 -13.92 -0.38
CA THR A 5 -21.05 -14.58 0.33
C THR A 5 -21.28 -16.03 -0.09
N LYS A 6 -20.66 -16.45 -1.20
CA LYS A 6 -20.71 -17.80 -1.77
C LYS A 6 -19.35 -18.17 -2.38
N ALA A 7 -19.21 -19.43 -2.78
CA ALA A 7 -18.10 -19.88 -3.63
C ALA A 7 -17.99 -19.06 -4.92
N VAL A 8 -16.75 -18.76 -5.31
CA VAL A 8 -16.39 -18.02 -6.53
C VAL A 8 -15.34 -18.87 -7.26
N SER A 9 -15.54 -19.17 -8.54
CA SER A 9 -14.72 -20.17 -9.25
C SER A 9 -13.39 -19.60 -9.74
N HIS A 10 -13.28 -18.28 -9.86
CA HIS A 10 -12.04 -17.59 -10.22
C HIS A 10 -12.08 -16.13 -9.74
N VAL A 11 -10.96 -15.62 -9.22
CA VAL A 11 -10.72 -14.17 -9.03
C VAL A 11 -9.25 -13.87 -9.35
N SER A 12 -8.99 -12.87 -10.19
CA SER A 12 -7.66 -12.42 -10.58
C SER A 12 -7.63 -10.91 -10.84
N SER A 13 -6.47 -10.37 -11.22
CA SER A 13 -6.31 -9.02 -11.75
C SER A 13 -6.93 -7.96 -10.84
N THR A 14 -6.75 -8.08 -9.51
CA THR A 14 -7.32 -7.11 -8.56
C THR A 14 -6.58 -5.78 -8.69
N HIS A 15 -7.29 -4.68 -8.93
CA HIS A 15 -6.71 -3.34 -8.92
C HIS A 15 -7.46 -2.49 -7.90
N ILE A 16 -6.74 -1.85 -6.98
CA ILE A 16 -7.33 -0.99 -5.96
C ILE A 16 -6.59 0.35 -5.94
N PHE A 17 -7.32 1.44 -6.10
CA PHE A 17 -6.83 2.80 -5.92
C PHE A 17 -7.40 3.37 -4.61
N ALA A 18 -6.57 4.08 -3.84
CA ALA A 18 -7.00 4.80 -2.65
C ALA A 18 -6.43 6.24 -2.61
N ARG A 19 -7.24 7.20 -2.15
CA ARG A 19 -6.73 8.52 -1.71
C ARG A 19 -7.48 9.05 -0.50
N ARG A 20 -6.85 9.96 0.23
CA ARG A 20 -7.47 10.68 1.37
C ARG A 20 -7.95 12.06 0.90
N GLU A 21 -9.08 12.48 1.45
CA GLU A 21 -9.71 13.78 1.21
C GLU A 21 -10.26 14.33 2.53
N GLY A 22 -9.41 15.07 3.25
CA GLY A 22 -9.70 15.51 4.61
C GLY A 22 -9.99 14.32 5.53
N ALA A 23 -11.22 14.26 6.07
CA ALA A 23 -11.67 13.13 6.88
C ALA A 23 -12.06 11.88 6.06
N ARG A 24 -12.42 12.02 4.77
CA ARG A 24 -12.93 10.93 3.93
C ARG A 24 -11.80 10.19 3.22
N GLN A 25 -11.99 8.89 2.99
CA GLN A 25 -11.16 8.12 2.05
C GLN A 25 -12.01 7.78 0.83
N LEU A 26 -11.43 7.93 -0.35
CA LEU A 26 -11.98 7.41 -1.59
C LEU A 26 -11.27 6.10 -1.95
N LEU A 27 -12.06 5.10 -2.35
CA LEU A 27 -11.58 3.86 -2.94
C LEU A 27 -12.15 3.69 -4.35
N VAL A 28 -11.35 3.13 -5.24
CA VAL A 28 -11.80 2.51 -6.49
C VAL A 28 -11.29 1.08 -6.51
N TYR A 29 -12.16 0.12 -6.80
CA TYR A 29 -11.83 -1.32 -6.86
C TYR A 29 -12.26 -1.91 -8.19
N SER A 30 -11.40 -2.71 -8.84
CA SER A 30 -11.78 -3.61 -9.93
C SER A 30 -11.10 -4.98 -9.79
N MET A 31 -11.65 -5.99 -10.45
CA MET A 31 -11.06 -7.34 -10.56
C MET A 31 -11.58 -8.05 -11.79
N GLU A 32 -10.99 -9.18 -12.11
CA GLU A 32 -11.61 -10.23 -12.92
C GLU A 32 -12.19 -11.30 -12.02
N PHE A 33 -13.43 -11.75 -12.28
CA PHE A 33 -14.07 -12.83 -11.52
C PHE A 33 -14.84 -13.81 -12.41
N ALA A 34 -15.09 -15.01 -11.92
CA ALA A 34 -16.07 -15.94 -12.47
C ALA A 34 -16.89 -16.58 -11.34
N ALA A 35 -18.21 -16.70 -11.55
CA ALA A 35 -19.13 -17.35 -10.63
C ALA A 35 -20.22 -18.09 -11.41
N THR A 36 -20.79 -19.13 -10.80
CA THR A 36 -21.90 -19.93 -11.35
C THR A 36 -23.29 -19.46 -10.91
N GLU A 37 -23.36 -18.63 -9.86
CA GLU A 37 -24.59 -18.10 -9.26
C GLU A 37 -24.47 -16.59 -8.97
N GLU A 38 -25.60 -15.95 -8.65
CA GLU A 38 -25.59 -14.63 -8.00
C GLU A 38 -25.00 -14.73 -6.59
N LEU A 39 -24.09 -13.81 -6.26
CA LEU A 39 -23.42 -13.67 -4.96
C LEU A 39 -23.17 -12.19 -4.66
N ALA A 40 -22.64 -11.86 -3.48
CA ALA A 40 -22.10 -10.53 -3.22
C ALA A 40 -20.61 -10.58 -2.87
N MET A 41 -19.90 -9.53 -3.31
CA MET A 41 -18.60 -9.14 -2.80
C MET A 41 -18.81 -8.15 -1.65
N VAL A 42 -18.12 -8.37 -0.54
CA VAL A 42 -18.19 -7.55 0.67
C VAL A 42 -16.81 -6.96 0.94
N LEU A 43 -16.75 -5.64 1.13
CA LEU A 43 -15.54 -4.89 1.51
C LEU A 43 -15.73 -4.29 2.92
N PRO A 44 -14.89 -4.60 3.92
CA PRO A 44 -14.94 -3.94 5.21
C PRO A 44 -14.44 -2.50 5.07
N LEU A 45 -15.13 -1.55 5.70
CA LEU A 45 -14.82 -0.12 5.68
C LEU A 45 -14.58 0.39 7.11
N PRO A 46 -13.40 0.97 7.42
CA PRO A 46 -13.09 1.52 8.73
C PRO A 46 -13.79 2.87 8.95
N VAL A 47 -15.12 2.89 8.91
CA VAL A 47 -15.96 4.05 9.26
C VAL A 47 -16.01 4.29 10.77
N PRO A 48 -16.29 5.52 11.24
CA PRO A 48 -16.59 5.77 12.65
C PRO A 48 -17.73 4.87 13.17
N PRO A 49 -17.67 4.37 14.43
CA PRO A 49 -18.76 3.58 15.00
C PRO A 49 -20.08 4.36 14.96
N GLY A 50 -21.16 3.71 14.52
CA GLY A 50 -22.48 4.34 14.44
C GLY A 50 -22.64 5.36 13.30
N SER A 51 -21.87 5.23 12.21
CA SER A 51 -22.09 6.01 10.99
C SER A 51 -23.44 5.69 10.34
N ASP A 52 -24.12 6.71 9.80
CA ASP A 52 -25.43 6.58 9.15
C ASP A 52 -25.40 5.77 7.83
N GLU A 53 -26.57 5.30 7.38
CA GLU A 53 -26.73 4.44 6.19
C GLU A 53 -26.35 5.11 4.86
N ASP A 54 -26.25 6.45 4.83
CA ASP A 54 -25.78 7.24 3.70
C ASP A 54 -24.40 7.88 3.92
N ALA A 55 -23.65 7.44 4.95
CA ALA A 55 -22.27 7.89 5.18
C ALA A 55 -21.31 7.56 4.02
N VAL A 56 -21.65 6.59 3.16
CA VAL A 56 -20.84 6.16 2.00
C VAL A 56 -21.47 6.66 0.69
N ASP A 57 -20.73 7.51 -0.03
CA ASP A 57 -21.10 7.97 -1.37
C ASP A 57 -20.60 6.96 -2.40
N PHE A 58 -21.47 6.38 -3.20
CA PHE A 58 -21.07 5.54 -4.33
C PHE A 58 -20.96 6.38 -5.61
N ILE A 59 -19.89 6.18 -6.37
CA ILE A 59 -19.50 6.99 -7.54
C ILE A 59 -19.60 6.11 -8.79
N ASP A 60 -20.37 6.54 -9.80
CA ASP A 60 -20.61 5.74 -11.01
C ASP A 60 -19.48 5.86 -12.03
N LEU A 61 -18.57 4.87 -12.01
CA LEU A 61 -17.57 4.65 -13.06
C LEU A 61 -18.02 3.61 -14.11
N GLY A 62 -19.32 3.36 -14.26
CA GLY A 62 -19.88 2.57 -15.37
C GLY A 62 -19.59 3.16 -16.76
N GLY A 63 -19.31 4.46 -16.84
CA GLY A 63 -18.78 5.14 -18.04
C GLY A 63 -17.25 5.11 -18.18
N TYR A 64 -16.53 4.51 -17.24
CA TYR A 64 -15.06 4.51 -17.18
C TYR A 64 -14.47 3.13 -16.85
N ALA A 65 -14.71 2.17 -17.74
CA ALA A 65 -14.13 0.83 -17.63
C ALA A 65 -12.58 0.84 -17.69
N GLU A 66 -12.02 1.82 -18.38
CA GLU A 66 -10.58 1.95 -18.67
C GLU A 66 -9.77 2.59 -17.53
N PHE A 67 -10.39 3.08 -16.44
CA PHE A 67 -9.72 3.86 -15.37
C PHE A 67 -8.36 3.29 -14.91
N PHE A 68 -8.25 1.97 -14.72
CA PHE A 68 -7.00 1.33 -14.29
C PHE A 68 -6.00 1.03 -15.42
N ALA A 69 -6.39 1.14 -16.69
CA ALA A 69 -5.46 1.17 -17.82
C ALA A 69 -4.86 2.58 -17.93
N ASP A 70 -5.70 3.61 -17.99
CA ASP A 70 -5.30 5.02 -18.04
C ASP A 70 -4.39 5.37 -16.84
N LEU A 71 -4.77 4.98 -15.62
CA LEU A 71 -3.97 5.17 -14.40
C LEU A 71 -2.58 4.51 -14.46
N ARG A 72 -2.41 3.45 -15.25
CA ARG A 72 -1.10 2.79 -15.45
C ARG A 72 -0.20 3.56 -16.43
N GLU A 73 -0.73 4.46 -17.25
CA GLU A 73 0.07 5.29 -18.17
C GLU A 73 0.85 6.41 -17.46
N ALA A 74 0.57 6.66 -16.17
CA ALA A 74 1.37 7.54 -15.31
C ALA A 74 2.55 6.82 -14.64
N PHE A 75 2.76 5.53 -14.88
CA PHE A 75 3.89 4.77 -14.33
C PHE A 75 4.80 4.27 -15.45
N PRO A 76 6.13 4.40 -15.31
CA PRO A 76 7.07 3.83 -16.28
C PRO A 76 6.81 2.35 -16.55
N LEU A 77 7.03 1.92 -17.80
CA LEU A 77 6.84 0.55 -18.26
C LEU A 77 7.88 -0.42 -17.67
N LEU A 78 7.73 -0.75 -16.39
CA LEU A 78 8.30 -1.95 -15.79
C LEU A 78 7.77 -3.16 -16.57
N TYR A 79 8.67 -4.03 -17.03
CA TYR A 79 8.36 -5.16 -17.94
C TYR A 79 7.30 -6.11 -17.35
N SER A 80 6.04 -5.84 -17.66
CA SER A 80 4.86 -6.61 -17.25
C SER A 80 4.40 -7.46 -18.44
N ALA A 81 4.68 -8.76 -18.39
CA ALA A 81 4.24 -9.68 -19.43
C ALA A 81 2.71 -9.88 -19.41
N ALA A 82 2.13 -10.06 -20.60
CA ALA A 82 0.76 -10.50 -20.87
C ALA A 82 -0.39 -9.66 -20.26
N GLN A 83 -1.00 -8.81 -21.11
CA GLN A 83 -2.47 -8.65 -21.13
C GLN A 83 -2.96 -8.81 -22.58
N SER A 84 -4.10 -9.47 -22.77
CA SER A 84 -4.78 -9.64 -24.07
C SER A 84 -6.20 -9.11 -23.98
N SER A 85 -6.51 -8.08 -24.79
CA SER A 85 -7.75 -7.30 -24.71
C SER A 85 -8.89 -7.88 -25.55
N GLY A 86 -10.14 -7.71 -25.09
CA GLY A 86 -11.36 -8.07 -25.84
C GLY A 86 -12.59 -7.19 -25.48
N PRO A 87 -13.53 -6.91 -26.41
CA PRO A 87 -14.53 -5.84 -26.28
C PRO A 87 -15.92 -6.27 -25.72
N ALA A 88 -16.78 -5.29 -25.42
CA ALA A 88 -18.09 -5.46 -24.75
C ALA A 88 -19.26 -4.65 -25.38
N PRO A 89 -20.54 -5.09 -25.19
CA PRO A 89 -21.74 -4.25 -25.34
C PRO A 89 -22.75 -4.29 -24.15
N ARG A 90 -23.95 -3.68 -24.30
CA ARG A 90 -24.76 -3.00 -23.24
C ARG A 90 -26.17 -3.57 -22.94
N GLY A 91 -26.75 -3.20 -21.76
CA GLY A 91 -28.20 -3.11 -21.43
C GLY A 91 -28.93 -4.36 -20.90
N GLY A 92 -30.01 -4.29 -20.07
CA GLY A 92 -30.62 -3.18 -19.32
C GLY A 92 -32.00 -3.51 -18.67
N GLY A 93 -32.30 -2.99 -17.46
CA GLY A 93 -33.60 -3.04 -16.71
C GLY A 93 -34.00 -4.36 -16.02
N ASP A 94 -35.00 -4.52 -15.13
CA ASP A 94 -35.82 -3.64 -14.23
C ASP A 94 -36.85 -4.54 -13.46
N LEU A 95 -37.51 -4.28 -12.31
CA LEU A 95 -37.37 -3.35 -11.15
C LEU A 95 -38.29 -3.82 -9.97
N ALA A 96 -37.81 -3.94 -8.72
CA ALA A 96 -38.62 -4.09 -7.47
C ALA A 96 -37.76 -3.90 -6.19
N VAL A 97 -38.33 -3.51 -5.03
CA VAL A 97 -37.60 -2.76 -3.97
C VAL A 97 -37.43 -3.46 -2.59
N PRO A 98 -36.18 -3.68 -2.15
CA PRO A 98 -35.74 -3.76 -0.75
C PRO A 98 -34.98 -2.46 -0.31
N LEU A 99 -34.03 -2.54 0.64
CA LEU A 99 -33.15 -1.42 1.10
C LEU A 99 -32.57 -0.54 -0.03
N LYS A 100 -32.14 0.69 0.32
CA LYS A 100 -31.57 1.71 -0.60
C LYS A 100 -30.34 1.21 -1.38
N VAL A 101 -30.60 0.49 -2.48
CA VAL A 101 -29.60 0.14 -3.49
C VAL A 101 -29.31 1.36 -4.34
N ILE A 102 -28.02 1.67 -4.52
CA ILE A 102 -27.58 2.59 -5.56
C ILE A 102 -27.16 1.73 -6.76
N GLY A 103 -27.75 2.02 -7.93
CA GLY A 103 -27.32 1.43 -9.19
C GLY A 103 -26.02 2.07 -9.65
N VAL A 104 -24.94 1.30 -9.67
CA VAL A 104 -23.60 1.73 -10.08
C VAL A 104 -23.23 0.96 -11.33
N GLY A 105 -23.55 1.53 -12.50
CA GLY A 105 -23.43 0.88 -13.81
C GLY A 105 -24.17 -0.47 -13.90
N ARG A 106 -23.44 -1.57 -13.73
CA ARG A 106 -23.96 -2.95 -13.76
C ARG A 106 -24.20 -3.58 -12.38
N PHE A 107 -23.90 -2.87 -11.29
CA PHE A 107 -23.95 -3.41 -9.93
C PHE A 107 -25.06 -2.79 -9.08
N GLU A 108 -25.62 -3.62 -8.22
CA GLU A 108 -26.43 -3.18 -7.09
C GLU A 108 -25.50 -3.01 -5.89
N ALA A 109 -25.22 -1.76 -5.51
CA ALA A 109 -24.37 -1.44 -4.37
C ALA A 109 -25.21 -1.08 -3.14
N SER A 110 -24.72 -1.40 -1.94
CA SER A 110 -25.36 -1.05 -0.66
C SER A 110 -24.29 -0.85 0.42
N PHE A 111 -24.54 0.03 1.37
CA PHE A 111 -23.74 0.17 2.59
C PHE A 111 -24.46 -0.52 3.78
N VAL A 112 -23.67 -1.14 4.64
CA VAL A 112 -24.12 -1.88 5.83
C VAL A 112 -23.38 -1.30 7.04
N PRO A 113 -24.03 -0.52 7.93
CA PRO A 113 -23.33 0.23 8.99
C PRO A 113 -22.59 -0.62 10.03
N SER A 114 -23.07 -1.83 10.32
CA SER A 114 -22.47 -2.73 11.32
C SER A 114 -22.58 -4.21 10.92
N MET A 115 -21.83 -5.08 11.59
CA MET A 115 -21.94 -6.54 11.41
C MET A 115 -23.36 -7.09 11.71
N GLY A 116 -24.15 -6.39 12.55
CA GLY A 116 -25.54 -6.78 12.84
C GLY A 116 -26.50 -6.52 11.68
N ASP A 117 -26.22 -5.50 10.87
CA ASP A 117 -27.09 -5.04 9.78
C ASP A 117 -27.08 -5.97 8.56
N PHE A 118 -26.14 -6.93 8.45
CA PHE A 118 -26.17 -7.98 7.42
C PHE A 118 -27.51 -8.73 7.40
N SER A 119 -28.13 -8.93 8.57
CA SER A 119 -29.45 -9.55 8.71
C SER A 119 -30.58 -8.87 7.91
N ARG A 120 -30.38 -7.61 7.51
CA ARG A 120 -31.33 -6.77 6.77
C ARG A 120 -31.18 -6.89 5.25
N LEU A 121 -30.11 -7.50 4.75
CA LEU A 121 -29.91 -7.79 3.32
C LEU A 121 -30.82 -8.95 2.86
N ASP A 122 -31.07 -9.03 1.55
CA ASP A 122 -31.62 -10.25 0.93
C ASP A 122 -30.70 -11.46 1.29
N PRO A 123 -31.26 -12.59 1.81
CA PRO A 123 -30.50 -13.72 2.32
C PRO A 123 -29.40 -14.27 1.38
N ARG A 124 -29.52 -14.08 0.06
CA ARG A 124 -28.53 -14.54 -0.93
C ARG A 124 -27.22 -13.75 -0.87
N PHE A 125 -27.23 -12.60 -0.20
CA PHE A 125 -26.12 -11.66 -0.06
C PHE A 125 -25.72 -11.42 1.41
N GLN A 126 -26.18 -12.27 2.33
CA GLN A 126 -25.69 -12.31 3.71
C GLN A 126 -24.41 -13.14 3.79
N LEU A 127 -23.49 -12.77 4.68
CA LEU A 127 -22.33 -13.61 5.01
C LEU A 127 -22.78 -14.80 5.87
N PRO A 128 -22.20 -16.02 5.69
CA PRO A 128 -22.46 -17.16 6.57
C PRO A 128 -22.18 -16.84 8.04
N GLY A 129 -23.00 -17.39 8.95
CA GLY A 129 -22.95 -17.06 10.39
C GLY A 129 -21.68 -17.52 11.13
N ASP A 130 -20.88 -18.41 10.55
CA ASP A 130 -19.55 -18.78 11.03
C ASP A 130 -18.45 -17.84 10.48
N VAL A 131 -18.66 -17.27 9.28
CA VAL A 131 -17.79 -16.24 8.70
C VAL A 131 -17.87 -14.96 9.52
N THR A 132 -19.06 -14.48 9.89
CA THR A 132 -19.19 -13.26 10.70
C THR A 132 -18.50 -13.37 12.07
N GLN A 133 -18.43 -14.57 12.66
CA GLN A 133 -17.64 -14.85 13.88
C GLN A 133 -16.12 -14.78 13.63
N LYS A 134 -15.63 -15.36 12.53
CA LYS A 134 -14.22 -15.26 12.09
C LYS A 134 -13.81 -13.79 11.81
N LEU A 135 -14.78 -12.94 11.51
CA LEU A 135 -14.62 -11.52 11.20
C LEU A 135 -14.76 -10.57 12.42
N ALA A 136 -14.65 -11.07 13.65
CA ALA A 136 -14.78 -10.27 14.88
C ALA A 136 -13.88 -9.01 14.95
N ARG A 137 -12.77 -8.94 14.19
CA ARG A 137 -11.92 -7.74 14.07
C ARG A 137 -12.61 -6.54 13.38
N TYR A 138 -13.76 -6.76 12.73
CA TYR A 138 -14.58 -5.77 12.04
C TYR A 138 -15.93 -5.55 12.75
N ALA A 139 -16.06 -5.93 14.03
CA ALA A 139 -17.35 -5.90 14.74
C ALA A 139 -17.98 -4.50 14.83
N ASP A 140 -17.16 -3.44 14.87
CA ASP A 140 -17.55 -2.03 14.92
C ASP A 140 -17.30 -1.27 13.59
N TRP A 141 -17.10 -2.00 12.49
CA TRP A 141 -16.90 -1.46 11.14
C TRP A 141 -18.19 -1.55 10.32
N GLY A 142 -18.28 -0.73 9.27
CA GLY A 142 -19.28 -0.84 8.22
C GLY A 142 -18.75 -1.61 7.01
N PHE A 143 -19.61 -1.88 6.03
CA PHE A 143 -19.26 -2.69 4.86
C PHE A 143 -19.91 -2.15 3.59
N ALA A 144 -19.15 -2.06 2.50
CA ALA A 144 -19.72 -1.89 1.16
C ALA A 144 -20.00 -3.28 0.55
N VAL A 145 -21.22 -3.48 0.08
CA VAL A 145 -21.72 -4.75 -0.46
C VAL A 145 -22.12 -4.55 -1.91
N PHE A 146 -21.50 -5.30 -2.81
CA PHE A 146 -21.73 -5.25 -4.25
C PHE A 146 -22.28 -6.59 -4.72
N LYS A 147 -23.54 -6.62 -5.19
CA LYS A 147 -24.14 -7.84 -5.74
C LYS A 147 -23.59 -8.07 -7.14
N LEU A 148 -23.00 -9.24 -7.38
CA LEU A 148 -22.45 -9.65 -8.66
C LEU A 148 -23.35 -10.70 -9.29
N LYS A 149 -23.70 -10.49 -10.56
CA LYS A 149 -24.53 -11.40 -11.37
C LYS A 149 -23.62 -12.22 -12.29
N PRO A 150 -23.80 -13.54 -12.39
CA PRO A 150 -22.91 -14.39 -13.18
C PRO A 150 -23.13 -14.16 -14.67
N LYS A 151 -22.06 -14.31 -15.46
CA LYS A 151 -22.16 -14.34 -16.92
C LYS A 151 -23.15 -15.43 -17.39
N PRO A 152 -24.09 -15.11 -18.30
CA PRO A 152 -24.91 -16.14 -18.96
C PRO A 152 -24.01 -17.18 -19.63
N LYS A 153 -24.26 -18.47 -19.36
CA LYS A 153 -23.50 -19.56 -19.98
C LYS A 153 -23.65 -19.51 -21.50
N LYS A 154 -22.54 -19.33 -22.22
CA LYS A 154 -22.53 -19.51 -23.68
C LYS A 154 -22.77 -20.99 -23.98
N LEU A 155 -23.66 -21.26 -24.95
CA LEU A 155 -24.04 -22.61 -25.33
C LEU A 155 -22.79 -23.42 -25.75
N GLY A 156 -22.51 -24.53 -25.05
CA GLY A 156 -21.36 -25.40 -25.29
C GLY A 156 -20.13 -25.19 -24.39
N LEU A 157 -20.12 -24.22 -23.47
CA LEU A 157 -19.09 -24.11 -22.42
C LEU A 157 -19.59 -24.68 -21.08
N PHE A 158 -18.78 -25.53 -20.46
CA PHE A 158 -19.10 -26.15 -19.17
C PHE A 158 -18.97 -25.17 -18.00
N GLU A 159 -17.95 -24.29 -18.05
CA GLU A 159 -17.62 -23.31 -17.01
C GLU A 159 -17.77 -21.85 -17.49
N PRO A 160 -18.10 -20.90 -16.59
CA PRO A 160 -18.17 -19.48 -16.93
C PRO A 160 -16.76 -18.88 -17.09
N ALA A 161 -16.46 -18.36 -18.27
CA ALA A 161 -15.20 -17.65 -18.51
C ALA A 161 -15.15 -16.32 -17.73
N PRO A 162 -14.01 -15.96 -17.10
CA PRO A 162 -13.87 -14.74 -16.29
C PRO A 162 -14.34 -13.45 -16.97
N GLU A 163 -14.72 -12.47 -16.16
CA GLU A 163 -15.02 -11.12 -16.63
C GLU A 163 -14.40 -10.05 -15.74
N ARG A 164 -13.79 -9.06 -16.39
CA ARG A 164 -13.38 -7.81 -15.74
C ARG A 164 -14.63 -6.98 -15.51
N ILE A 165 -14.93 -6.71 -14.25
CA ILE A 165 -15.98 -5.76 -13.89
C ILE A 165 -15.47 -4.33 -14.12
N HIS A 166 -16.37 -3.41 -14.51
CA HIS A 166 -16.00 -1.99 -14.49
C HIS A 166 -15.69 -1.56 -13.05
N PRO A 167 -14.87 -0.50 -12.86
CA PRO A 167 -14.50 -0.07 -11.52
C PRO A 167 -15.72 0.27 -10.67
N MET A 168 -15.65 -0.09 -9.39
CA MET A 168 -16.59 0.30 -8.35
C MET A 168 -15.89 1.36 -7.49
N ALA A 169 -16.40 2.59 -7.50
CA ALA A 169 -15.82 3.71 -6.76
C ALA A 169 -16.76 4.17 -5.64
N PHE A 170 -16.18 4.58 -4.51
CA PHE A 170 -16.94 5.11 -3.38
C PHE A 170 -16.06 5.93 -2.41
N SER A 171 -16.67 6.90 -1.73
CA SER A 171 -16.07 7.73 -0.69
C SER A 171 -16.75 7.46 0.65
N PHE A 172 -15.99 7.42 1.75
CA PHE A 172 -16.50 7.12 3.09
C PHE A 172 -15.71 7.87 4.19
N PRO A 173 -16.32 8.23 5.33
CA PRO A 173 -15.58 8.80 6.46
C PRO A 173 -14.64 7.75 7.04
N HIS A 174 -13.38 8.11 7.32
CA HIS A 174 -12.40 7.17 7.86
C HIS A 174 -12.17 7.41 9.36
N ARG A 175 -12.27 6.36 10.18
CA ARG A 175 -12.19 6.43 11.66
C ARG A 175 -10.79 6.75 12.20
N HIS A 176 -9.77 6.65 11.34
CA HIS A 176 -8.37 6.93 11.65
C HIS A 176 -7.85 7.93 10.61
N PRO A 177 -7.74 9.23 10.92
CA PRO A 177 -7.52 10.24 9.89
C PRO A 177 -6.16 10.13 9.18
N ASP A 178 -5.16 9.61 9.89
CA ASP A 178 -3.74 9.54 9.49
C ASP A 178 -3.37 8.24 8.74
N GLN A 179 -4.37 7.47 8.32
CA GLN A 179 -4.20 6.15 7.69
C GLN A 179 -4.79 6.11 6.28
N VAL A 180 -4.28 5.19 5.44
CA VAL A 180 -4.93 4.78 4.18
C VAL A 180 -5.20 3.28 4.22
N PHE A 181 -6.45 2.87 4.06
CA PHE A 181 -6.90 1.48 4.14
C PHE A 181 -7.16 0.87 2.76
N PHE A 182 -6.75 -0.38 2.54
CA PHE A 182 -7.08 -1.17 1.37
C PHE A 182 -7.78 -2.48 1.79
N PRO A 183 -9.03 -2.75 1.35
CA PRO A 183 -9.69 -4.03 1.61
C PRO A 183 -9.01 -5.13 0.79
N THR A 184 -8.20 -5.95 1.47
CA THR A 184 -7.43 -7.06 0.86
C THR A 184 -7.47 -8.34 1.68
N LEU A 185 -8.32 -8.44 2.71
CA LEU A 185 -8.62 -9.72 3.35
C LEU A 185 -9.41 -10.63 2.40
N HIS A 186 -8.94 -11.87 2.25
CA HIS A 186 -9.59 -12.90 1.42
C HIS A 186 -10.42 -13.82 2.32
N VAL A 187 -11.71 -13.96 1.99
CA VAL A 187 -12.57 -15.02 2.53
C VAL A 187 -13.32 -15.68 1.37
N HIS A 188 -13.05 -16.96 1.16
CA HIS A 188 -13.66 -17.80 0.13
C HIS A 188 -14.17 -19.10 0.75
N ASP A 189 -15.27 -19.65 0.25
CA ASP A 189 -15.82 -20.95 0.68
C ASP A 189 -16.06 -21.06 2.21
N GLY A 190 -16.38 -19.94 2.84
CA GLY A 190 -16.54 -19.80 4.29
C GLY A 190 -15.23 -19.81 5.10
N GLN A 191 -14.07 -19.93 4.46
CA GLN A 191 -12.78 -20.07 5.13
C GLN A 191 -12.01 -18.75 5.22
N LEU A 192 -11.44 -18.51 6.40
CA LEU A 192 -10.44 -17.49 6.66
C LEU A 192 -9.11 -18.22 6.94
N THR A 193 -8.24 -18.29 5.93
CA THR A 193 -6.90 -18.88 6.05
C THR A 193 -5.91 -17.84 6.58
N GLU A 194 -4.81 -18.29 7.21
CA GLU A 194 -3.72 -17.40 7.68
C GLU A 194 -2.96 -16.75 6.51
N ARG A 195 -2.84 -17.47 5.39
CA ARG A 195 -2.20 -17.01 4.14
C ARG A 195 -3.13 -17.23 2.95
N ALA A 196 -3.02 -16.35 1.97
CA ALA A 196 -3.78 -16.42 0.73
C ALA A 196 -2.93 -15.98 -0.46
N ASN A 197 -3.36 -16.31 -1.68
CA ASN A 197 -2.64 -15.95 -2.90
C ASN A 197 -3.10 -14.60 -3.42
N PHE A 198 -2.17 -13.65 -3.51
CA PHE A 198 -2.45 -12.32 -3.99
C PHE A 198 -2.13 -12.21 -5.48
N ASP A 199 -3.02 -11.53 -6.20
CA ASP A 199 -2.84 -10.99 -7.54
C ASP A 199 -3.46 -9.58 -7.53
N HIS A 200 -2.72 -8.62 -6.96
CA HIS A 200 -3.20 -7.25 -6.70
C HIS A 200 -2.21 -6.20 -7.18
N LEU A 201 -2.71 -5.13 -7.80
CA LEU A 201 -2.03 -3.84 -7.88
C LEU A 201 -2.73 -2.86 -6.94
N LEU A 202 -2.01 -2.42 -5.91
CA LEU A 202 -2.44 -1.33 -5.03
C LEU A 202 -1.83 -0.02 -5.55
N ILE A 203 -2.65 1.02 -5.63
CA ILE A 203 -2.24 2.36 -6.07
C ILE A 203 -2.73 3.38 -5.06
N VAL A 204 -1.89 4.33 -4.68
CA VAL A 204 -2.21 5.34 -3.66
C VAL A 204 -1.83 6.74 -4.13
N GLN A 205 -2.68 7.73 -3.85
CA GLN A 205 -2.22 9.12 -3.68
C GLN A 205 -2.08 9.35 -2.18
N PRO A 206 -0.85 9.23 -1.63
CA PRO A 206 -0.64 9.21 -0.20
C PRO A 206 -0.69 10.63 0.37
N PRO A 207 -1.21 10.81 1.60
CA PRO A 207 -0.93 12.01 2.39
C PRO A 207 0.58 12.29 2.41
N ALA A 208 0.98 13.57 2.35
CA ALA A 208 2.39 13.98 2.27
C ALA A 208 3.27 13.34 3.37
N ALA A 209 2.69 13.06 4.55
CA ALA A 209 3.34 12.39 5.66
C ALA A 209 3.72 10.91 5.39
N LEU A 210 2.94 10.19 4.57
CA LEU A 210 3.24 8.81 4.17
C LEU A 210 4.10 8.76 2.90
N ALA A 211 3.95 9.74 2.01
CA ALA A 211 4.60 9.80 0.69
C ALA A 211 6.13 9.64 0.72
N SER A 212 6.79 10.11 1.79
CA SER A 212 8.24 10.08 1.96
C SER A 212 8.78 8.79 2.62
N GLN A 213 7.90 7.98 3.21
CA GLN A 213 8.26 6.72 3.86
C GLN A 213 7.92 5.49 3.00
N LEU A 214 6.93 5.59 2.11
CA LEU A 214 6.63 4.58 1.11
C LEU A 214 7.85 4.33 0.19
N ASP A 215 8.18 3.05 -0.02
CA ASP A 215 9.11 2.56 -1.07
C ASP A 215 8.36 2.07 -2.33
N TRP A 216 7.07 2.38 -2.40
CA TRP A 216 6.19 2.07 -3.52
C TRP A 216 6.63 2.83 -4.77
N PHE A 217 6.44 2.21 -5.94
CA PHE A 217 6.93 2.76 -7.21
C PHE A 217 6.14 4.01 -7.60
N ALA A 218 6.80 5.16 -7.66
CA ALA A 218 6.15 6.45 -7.92
C ALA A 218 5.80 6.66 -9.40
N SER A 219 4.74 7.44 -9.65
CA SER A 219 4.35 7.86 -10.99
C SER A 219 5.37 8.84 -11.58
N ASP A 220 5.65 8.77 -12.88
CA ASP A 220 6.51 9.76 -13.57
C ASP A 220 5.73 11.04 -13.88
N ARG A 221 4.42 10.94 -14.10
CA ARG A 221 3.47 12.03 -14.38
C ARG A 221 2.48 12.26 -13.23
N ILE A 222 1.75 13.37 -13.27
CA ILE A 222 0.59 13.64 -12.38
C ILE A 222 -0.67 12.94 -12.92
N LEU A 223 -1.70 12.72 -12.10
CA LEU A 223 -2.84 11.89 -12.55
C LEU A 223 -3.76 12.58 -13.58
N GLY A 224 -3.92 13.90 -13.52
CA GLY A 224 -4.74 14.66 -14.50
C GLY A 224 -4.14 14.73 -15.91
N GLU A 225 -2.93 14.18 -16.10
CA GLU A 225 -2.28 14.00 -17.39
C GLU A 225 -2.65 12.68 -18.10
N VAL A 226 -3.36 11.77 -17.42
CA VAL A 226 -3.79 10.46 -17.95
C VAL A 226 -5.26 10.12 -17.63
N ILE A 227 -5.80 10.61 -16.50
CA ILE A 227 -7.20 10.36 -16.10
C ILE A 227 -8.11 11.42 -16.71
N ASP A 228 -9.19 10.98 -17.34
CA ASP A 228 -10.32 11.83 -17.70
C ASP A 228 -11.14 12.19 -16.44
N GLU A 229 -10.80 13.31 -15.81
CA GLU A 229 -11.54 13.85 -14.66
C GLU A 229 -13.00 14.20 -14.99
N GLY A 230 -13.38 14.34 -16.26
CA GLY A 230 -14.78 14.49 -16.68
C GLY A 230 -15.57 13.17 -16.57
N ARG A 231 -14.89 12.03 -16.70
CA ARG A 231 -15.43 10.67 -16.49
C ARG A 231 -15.23 10.16 -15.05
N ALA A 232 -14.31 10.74 -14.29
CA ALA A 232 -14.01 10.39 -12.89
C ALA A 232 -13.90 11.63 -11.97
N PRO A 233 -14.92 12.49 -11.89
CA PRO A 233 -14.84 13.77 -11.18
C PRO A 233 -14.59 13.58 -9.68
N GLY A 234 -13.53 14.20 -9.16
CA GLY A 234 -13.12 14.09 -7.76
C GLY A 234 -12.60 12.72 -7.34
N VAL A 235 -12.43 11.76 -8.26
CA VAL A 235 -11.86 10.44 -7.92
C VAL A 235 -10.38 10.54 -7.60
N VAL A 236 -9.64 11.29 -8.41
CA VAL A 236 -8.22 11.59 -8.24
C VAL A 236 -8.01 13.06 -7.85
N ASP A 237 -6.87 13.36 -7.22
CA ASP A 237 -6.28 14.69 -7.29
C ASP A 237 -5.44 14.76 -8.57
N GLY A 238 -5.93 15.47 -9.59
CA GLY A 238 -5.27 15.56 -10.89
C GLY A 238 -3.90 16.24 -10.84
N ALA A 239 -3.65 17.12 -9.88
CA ALA A 239 -2.38 17.83 -9.71
C ALA A 239 -1.32 16.99 -8.97
N ALA A 240 -1.72 15.90 -8.32
CA ALA A 240 -0.83 15.06 -7.54
C ALA A 240 -0.34 13.81 -8.30
N LYS A 241 0.82 13.32 -7.86
CA LYS A 241 1.38 12.02 -8.26
C LYS A 241 0.75 10.87 -7.47
N ALA A 242 0.99 9.65 -7.93
CA ALA A 242 0.61 8.43 -7.23
C ALA A 242 1.85 7.53 -6.97
N GLN A 243 1.66 6.50 -6.17
CA GLN A 243 2.63 5.43 -5.93
C GLN A 243 1.91 4.07 -6.02
N GLN A 244 2.58 3.02 -6.50
CA GLN A 244 1.99 1.68 -6.66
C GLN A 244 2.82 0.56 -6.02
N LEU A 245 2.14 -0.48 -5.54
CA LEU A 245 2.71 -1.73 -5.05
C LEU A 245 2.00 -2.93 -5.67
N SER A 246 2.79 -3.83 -6.27
CA SER A 246 2.31 -5.14 -6.72
C SER A 246 2.38 -6.17 -5.59
N LEU A 247 1.26 -6.80 -5.26
CA LEU A 247 1.20 -7.93 -4.33
C LEU A 247 0.89 -9.21 -5.12
N PHE A 248 1.90 -10.09 -5.20
CA PHE A 248 1.81 -11.37 -5.91
C PHE A 248 2.14 -12.55 -4.99
N GLY A 249 1.51 -13.70 -5.25
CA GLY A 249 1.82 -14.98 -4.59
C GLY A 249 1.32 -15.09 -3.13
N PRO A 250 1.81 -16.08 -2.36
CA PRO A 250 1.30 -16.36 -1.02
C PRO A 250 1.73 -15.30 0.01
N GLN A 251 0.82 -14.42 0.44
CA GLN A 251 1.07 -13.40 1.48
C GLN A 251 0.34 -13.74 2.79
N GLN A 252 0.55 -12.96 3.85
CA GLN A 252 -0.34 -12.99 5.02
C GLN A 252 -1.75 -12.54 4.60
N ASN A 253 -2.78 -13.24 5.05
CA ASN A 253 -4.17 -12.90 4.73
C ASN A 253 -4.66 -11.79 5.70
N ARG A 254 -4.46 -10.54 5.29
CA ARG A 254 -4.88 -9.34 6.01
C ARG A 254 -5.14 -8.17 5.05
N ASP A 255 -5.88 -7.17 5.51
CA ASP A 255 -5.97 -5.89 4.84
C ASP A 255 -4.63 -5.14 4.88
N VAL A 256 -4.37 -4.28 3.90
CA VAL A 256 -3.22 -3.38 3.92
C VAL A 256 -3.62 -2.04 4.52
N VAL A 257 -2.90 -1.59 5.53
CA VAL A 257 -3.11 -0.30 6.20
C VAL A 257 -1.81 0.49 6.15
N LEU A 258 -1.80 1.61 5.42
CA LEU A 258 -0.68 2.53 5.37
C LEU A 258 -0.80 3.51 6.53
N ALA A 259 0.11 3.41 7.50
CA ALA A 259 0.14 4.23 8.69
C ALA A 259 1.59 4.44 9.14
N LEU A 260 1.91 5.62 9.68
CA LEU A 260 3.15 5.79 10.43
C LEU A 260 3.03 5.08 11.81
N PRO A 261 4.16 4.67 12.43
CA PRO A 261 4.15 4.14 13.79
C PRO A 261 3.47 5.08 14.78
N ARG A 262 2.82 4.53 15.82
CA ARG A 262 2.08 5.35 16.78
C ARG A 262 3.02 6.33 17.49
N GLY A 263 2.64 7.61 17.49
CA GLY A 263 3.42 8.67 18.11
C GLY A 263 4.60 9.18 17.28
N THR A 264 4.73 8.80 16.00
CA THR A 264 5.70 9.40 15.09
C THR A 264 5.06 10.34 14.07
N THR A 265 5.87 11.27 13.56
CA THR A 265 5.58 12.12 12.41
C THR A 265 6.71 11.96 11.38
N PRO A 266 6.57 12.46 10.14
CA PRO A 266 7.65 12.43 9.15
C PRO A 266 8.94 13.08 9.66
N GLU A 267 8.79 14.15 10.43
CA GLU A 267 9.88 14.91 11.06
C GLU A 267 10.46 14.14 12.25
N SER A 268 9.63 13.51 13.08
CA SER A 268 10.10 12.70 14.21
C SER A 268 10.78 11.39 13.79
N LEU A 269 10.65 10.99 12.53
CA LEU A 269 11.41 9.90 11.90
C LEU A 269 12.77 10.38 11.35
N ARG A 270 13.20 11.61 11.67
CA ARG A 270 14.52 12.16 11.32
C ARG A 270 15.17 12.79 12.56
N LEU A 271 16.42 12.41 12.81
CA LEU A 271 17.25 12.94 13.89
C LEU A 271 18.52 13.53 13.30
N GLU A 272 18.81 14.77 13.65
CA GLU A 272 20.06 15.46 13.32
C GLU A 272 21.01 15.41 14.52
N HIS A 273 22.27 15.06 14.27
CA HIS A 273 23.36 15.04 15.23
C HIS A 273 24.58 15.76 14.65
N GLU A 274 25.50 16.26 15.49
CA GLU A 274 26.68 17.02 15.05
C GLU A 274 27.65 16.24 14.12
N LEU A 275 27.53 14.90 14.07
CA LEU A 275 28.34 14.02 13.23
C LEU A 275 27.52 13.30 12.13
N PHE A 276 26.19 13.30 12.19
CA PHE A 276 25.36 12.49 11.29
C PHE A 276 23.88 12.94 11.23
N THR A 277 23.22 12.65 10.11
CA THR A 277 21.75 12.60 10.05
C THR A 277 21.32 11.13 10.09
N LEU A 278 20.38 10.78 10.97
CA LEU A 278 19.71 9.48 10.97
C LEU A 278 18.24 9.66 10.56
N GLN A 279 17.86 9.11 9.41
CA GLN A 279 16.48 9.03 8.96
C GLN A 279 15.98 7.59 9.12
N ALA A 280 14.95 7.42 9.93
CA ALA A 280 14.28 6.16 10.13
C ALA A 280 13.48 5.75 8.88
N ARG A 281 13.46 4.44 8.65
CA ARG A 281 12.71 3.73 7.59
C ARG A 281 11.72 2.78 8.25
N VAL A 282 10.47 2.84 7.79
CA VAL A 282 9.32 2.06 8.32
C VAL A 282 8.56 1.35 7.19
N GLY A 283 9.26 1.04 6.09
CA GLY A 283 8.73 0.37 4.92
C GLY A 283 8.16 -1.03 5.22
N ALA A 284 8.61 -1.70 6.28
CA ALA A 284 8.04 -2.98 6.71
C ALA A 284 6.57 -2.90 7.17
N LEU A 285 6.09 -1.75 7.63
CA LEU A 285 4.67 -1.50 7.89
C LEU A 285 3.91 -1.14 6.61
N LEU A 286 4.56 -0.36 5.73
CA LEU A 286 3.93 0.23 4.55
C LEU A 286 3.95 -0.71 3.32
N ASN A 287 4.76 -1.77 3.36
CA ASN A 287 4.96 -2.72 2.28
C ASN A 287 4.93 -4.15 2.82
N PRO A 288 3.77 -4.84 2.80
CA PRO A 288 3.62 -6.16 3.41
C PRO A 288 4.46 -7.26 2.74
N ALA A 289 5.00 -7.02 1.54
CA ALA A 289 5.93 -7.95 0.90
C ALA A 289 7.27 -8.06 1.65
N HIS A 290 7.69 -7.04 2.41
CA HIS A 290 8.89 -7.12 3.27
C HIS A 290 8.69 -8.09 4.45
N VAL A 291 7.50 -8.07 5.08
CA VAL A 291 7.16 -8.90 6.24
C VAL A 291 7.23 -10.40 5.92
N ALA A 292 6.96 -10.78 4.67
CA ALA A 292 7.03 -12.16 4.21
C ALA A 292 8.44 -12.79 4.29
N TYR A 293 9.49 -11.97 4.30
CA TYR A 293 10.89 -12.38 4.41
C TYR A 293 11.51 -12.04 5.77
N HIS A 294 11.11 -10.91 6.37
CA HIS A 294 11.69 -10.39 7.62
C HIS A 294 10.60 -10.03 8.65
N PRO A 295 9.95 -11.03 9.29
CA PRO A 295 8.82 -10.78 10.19
C PRO A 295 9.15 -9.96 11.46
N ARG A 296 10.43 -9.83 11.83
CA ARG A 296 10.87 -8.95 12.93
C ARG A 296 10.92 -7.47 12.54
N TRP A 297 11.04 -7.14 11.24
CA TRP A 297 11.09 -5.74 10.79
C TRP A 297 9.77 -5.00 11.01
N GLU A 298 8.63 -5.71 10.94
CA GLU A 298 7.32 -5.15 11.30
C GLU A 298 7.31 -4.68 12.77
N GLN A 299 7.77 -5.53 13.69
CA GLN A 299 7.78 -5.27 15.14
C GLN A 299 8.73 -4.13 15.54
N SER A 300 9.85 -3.96 14.84
CA SER A 300 10.77 -2.83 15.08
C SER A 300 10.31 -1.54 14.41
N ALA A 301 9.64 -1.61 13.25
CA ALA A 301 8.97 -0.46 12.65
C ALA A 301 7.82 0.05 13.55
N GLU A 302 6.97 -0.82 14.11
CA GLU A 302 5.96 -0.43 15.11
C GLU A 302 6.55 0.32 16.32
N ARG A 303 7.77 -0.07 16.73
CA ARG A 303 8.50 0.49 17.87
C ARG A 303 9.49 1.60 17.49
N MET A 304 9.44 2.15 16.27
CA MET A 304 10.45 3.09 15.80
C MET A 304 10.60 4.35 16.68
N ALA A 305 9.52 4.81 17.33
CA ALA A 305 9.56 5.91 18.29
C ALA A 305 10.48 5.64 19.50
N GLU A 306 10.58 4.38 19.93
CA GLU A 306 11.44 3.92 21.03
C GLU A 306 12.86 3.61 20.52
N LEU A 307 12.97 3.03 19.32
CA LEU A 307 14.25 2.56 18.77
C LEU A 307 15.10 3.69 18.20
N LEU A 308 14.52 4.72 17.58
CA LEU A 308 15.28 5.79 16.93
C LEU A 308 16.24 6.56 17.88
N PRO A 309 15.82 6.97 19.10
CA PRO A 309 16.75 7.57 20.07
C PRO A 309 17.84 6.60 20.53
N ARG A 310 17.52 5.30 20.66
CA ARG A 310 18.49 4.26 21.05
C ARG A 310 19.53 4.01 19.95
N LEU A 311 19.11 4.00 18.68
CA LEU A 311 19.99 3.90 17.51
C LEU A 311 20.91 5.11 17.40
N ALA A 312 20.37 6.33 17.59
CA ALA A 312 21.15 7.56 17.58
C ALA A 312 22.24 7.56 18.66
N ALA A 313 21.91 7.25 19.92
CA ALA A 313 22.88 7.17 21.00
C ALA A 313 23.96 6.07 20.77
N ALA A 314 23.58 4.95 20.15
CA ALA A 314 24.52 3.89 19.78
C ALA A 314 25.47 4.30 18.65
N PHE A 315 24.99 5.04 17.64
CA PHE A 315 25.84 5.62 16.59
C PHE A 315 26.72 6.76 17.14
N GLU A 316 26.23 7.60 18.04
CA GLU A 316 27.01 8.62 18.74
C GLU A 316 28.19 7.99 19.50
N ALA A 317 27.91 6.99 20.35
CA ALA A 317 28.95 6.27 21.10
C ALA A 317 29.96 5.53 20.20
N PHE A 318 29.54 5.11 19.00
CA PHE A 318 30.41 4.46 18.02
C PHE A 318 31.27 5.45 17.22
N LEU A 319 30.67 6.56 16.73
CA LEU A 319 31.28 7.52 15.81
C LEU A 319 32.13 8.56 16.51
N SER A 320 31.71 9.09 17.66
CA SER A 320 32.40 10.19 18.36
C SER A 320 33.88 9.90 18.65
N PRO A 321 34.28 8.75 19.25
CA PRO A 321 35.69 8.41 19.48
C PRO A 321 36.45 8.02 18.19
N ARG A 322 35.76 7.91 17.05
CA ARG A 322 36.35 7.63 15.73
C ARG A 322 36.38 8.87 14.82
N SER A 323 35.79 9.99 15.23
CA SER A 323 35.46 11.14 14.37
C SER A 323 36.65 11.69 13.59
N GLU A 324 37.76 11.98 14.26
CA GLU A 324 39.01 12.44 13.65
C GLU A 324 39.61 11.38 12.70
N ALA A 325 39.70 10.11 13.15
CA ALA A 325 40.29 9.01 12.40
C ALA A 325 39.47 8.61 11.15
N LEU A 326 38.15 8.88 11.15
CA LEU A 326 37.26 8.72 10.02
C LEU A 326 37.10 10.01 9.19
N ALA A 327 37.74 11.12 9.59
CA ALA A 327 37.61 12.44 8.95
C ALA A 327 36.16 12.97 8.86
N LEU A 328 35.35 12.74 9.90
CA LEU A 328 33.94 13.16 9.95
C LEU A 328 33.77 14.69 10.10
N CYS A 329 32.65 15.22 9.62
CA CYS A 329 32.25 16.61 9.85
C CYS A 329 30.72 16.82 9.79
N GLY A 330 30.21 17.77 10.59
CA GLY A 330 28.79 18.06 10.72
C GLY A 330 28.13 18.85 9.58
N ARG A 331 28.87 19.29 8.56
CA ARG A 331 28.33 20.09 7.44
C ARG A 331 27.66 19.24 6.35
N VAL A 332 26.78 18.32 6.77
CA VAL A 332 26.13 17.33 5.90
C VAL A 332 25.32 17.98 4.77
N ALA A 333 24.68 19.13 5.00
CA ALA A 333 23.82 19.76 4.00
C ALA A 333 24.55 20.39 2.79
N GLU A 334 25.82 20.78 2.94
CA GLU A 334 26.59 21.55 1.94
C GLU A 334 27.47 20.68 1.03
N LEU A 335 27.65 19.39 1.35
CA LEU A 335 28.62 18.51 0.72
C LEU A 335 28.04 17.68 -0.46
N PRO A 336 28.87 17.30 -1.46
CA PRO A 336 28.48 16.38 -2.52
C PRO A 336 27.92 15.07 -1.97
N ARG A 337 26.87 14.53 -2.60
CA ARG A 337 26.18 13.32 -2.13
C ARG A 337 26.70 12.06 -2.80
N TYR A 338 26.85 11.04 -1.97
CA TYR A 338 27.23 9.68 -2.32
C TYR A 338 26.33 8.68 -1.57
N PHE A 339 26.30 7.44 -2.04
CA PHE A 339 25.66 6.33 -1.35
C PHE A 339 26.42 5.02 -1.58
N MET A 340 26.26 4.08 -0.66
CA MET A 340 26.78 2.72 -0.82
C MET A 340 25.78 1.87 -1.63
N ASN A 341 26.26 1.22 -2.69
CA ASN A 341 25.52 0.18 -3.42
C ASN A 341 26.28 -1.15 -3.26
N GLY A 342 25.83 -1.98 -2.31
CA GLY A 342 26.54 -3.21 -1.91
C GLY A 342 27.92 -2.91 -1.34
N ARG A 343 28.96 -3.09 -2.16
CA ARG A 343 30.39 -2.85 -1.81
C ARG A 343 31.05 -1.71 -2.59
N LEU A 344 30.25 -0.93 -3.32
CA LEU A 344 30.71 0.13 -4.23
C LEU A 344 30.13 1.49 -3.82
N LEU A 345 30.98 2.52 -3.83
CA LEU A 345 30.62 3.92 -3.67
C LEU A 345 30.04 4.45 -4.99
N PHE A 346 28.87 5.07 -4.91
CA PHE A 346 28.27 5.83 -6.01
C PHE A 346 28.14 7.30 -5.59
N SER A 347 28.39 8.23 -6.52
CA SER A 347 27.93 9.61 -6.43
C SER A 347 26.44 9.70 -6.80
N GLY A 348 25.76 10.77 -6.38
CA GLY A 348 24.33 10.99 -6.63
C GLY A 348 23.46 10.62 -5.42
N THR A 349 22.16 10.45 -5.64
CA THR A 349 21.16 10.26 -4.57
C THR A 349 20.44 8.91 -4.62
N SER A 350 20.38 8.27 -5.78
CA SER A 350 19.69 6.99 -6.04
C SER A 350 20.42 6.19 -7.12
N TYR A 351 19.90 5.00 -7.45
CA TYR A 351 20.39 4.21 -8.58
C TYR A 351 20.05 4.83 -9.95
N LEU A 352 19.10 5.77 -10.03
CA LEU A 352 18.63 6.37 -11.30
C LEU A 352 19.49 7.56 -11.76
N ASP A 353 20.01 8.33 -10.82
CA ASP A 353 20.93 9.47 -11.02
C ASP A 353 22.38 9.12 -10.67
N GLY A 354 22.63 7.90 -10.19
CA GLY A 354 23.90 7.51 -9.60
C GLY A 354 24.97 7.10 -10.62
N SER A 355 26.23 7.46 -10.35
CA SER A 355 27.40 7.00 -11.11
C SER A 355 28.56 6.61 -10.18
N PRO A 356 29.51 5.75 -10.58
CA PRO A 356 30.61 5.32 -9.73
C PRO A 356 31.36 6.51 -9.10
N GLY A 357 31.46 6.52 -7.78
CA GLY A 357 32.07 7.62 -7.02
C GLY A 357 33.57 7.44 -6.82
N ALA A 358 34.30 8.56 -6.75
CA ALA A 358 35.68 8.58 -6.29
C ALA A 358 35.73 8.76 -4.76
N SER A 359 36.68 8.09 -4.11
CA SER A 359 37.15 8.40 -2.76
C SER A 359 38.07 9.64 -2.79
N GLY A 360 38.32 10.23 -1.62
CA GLY A 360 39.34 11.28 -1.46
C GLY A 360 38.84 12.72 -1.40
N ASP A 361 37.70 13.03 -2.01
CA ASP A 361 37.05 14.35 -1.92
C ASP A 361 36.16 14.46 -0.67
N ALA A 362 35.73 15.67 -0.30
CA ALA A 362 34.75 15.90 0.76
C ALA A 362 33.33 15.50 0.30
N GLY A 363 32.52 14.92 1.18
CA GLY A 363 31.22 14.36 0.76
C GLY A 363 30.35 13.82 1.89
N VAL A 364 29.07 13.63 1.60
CA VAL A 364 28.15 12.83 2.44
C VAL A 364 28.01 11.44 1.85
N VAL A 365 28.22 10.39 2.64
CA VAL A 365 27.86 9.02 2.24
C VAL A 365 26.58 8.60 2.97
N ARG A 366 25.55 8.21 2.22
CA ARG A 366 24.41 7.46 2.76
C ARG A 366 24.79 5.99 2.92
N PHE A 367 24.85 5.55 4.16
CA PHE A 367 24.86 4.16 4.57
C PHE A 367 23.42 3.67 4.80
N GLN A 368 23.20 2.37 4.64
CA GLN A 368 21.93 1.71 4.91
C GLN A 368 22.12 0.53 5.89
N PRO A 369 22.57 0.77 7.14
CA PRO A 369 22.81 -0.31 8.09
C PRO A 369 21.50 -0.98 8.53
N PHE A 370 21.57 -2.31 8.71
CA PHE A 370 20.40 -3.17 8.95
C PHE A 370 20.75 -4.39 9.81
N SER A 371 19.74 -5.15 10.22
CA SER A 371 19.91 -6.49 10.81
C SER A 371 18.68 -7.37 10.57
N ASP A 372 18.71 -8.64 10.98
CA ASP A 372 17.52 -9.51 10.95
C ASP A 372 16.39 -9.02 11.88
N GLY A 373 16.64 -8.01 12.72
CA GLY A 373 15.68 -7.39 13.63
C GLY A 373 15.05 -6.10 13.12
N ILE A 374 15.68 -5.39 12.18
CA ILE A 374 15.21 -4.07 11.69
C ILE A 374 15.62 -3.81 10.22
N GLU A 375 14.72 -3.20 9.46
CA GLU A 375 14.95 -2.85 8.06
C GLU A 375 16.09 -1.83 7.89
N PRO A 376 16.68 -1.67 6.68
CA PRO A 376 17.78 -0.74 6.46
C PRO A 376 17.41 0.71 6.74
N GLN A 377 18.00 1.28 7.80
CA GLN A 377 17.82 2.68 8.21
C GLN A 377 18.75 3.59 7.42
N HIS A 378 18.40 4.85 7.17
CA HIS A 378 19.26 5.77 6.41
C HIS A 378 20.17 6.57 7.33
N LEU A 379 21.47 6.25 7.36
CA LEU A 379 22.49 6.99 8.10
C LEU A 379 23.37 7.79 7.13
N TYR A 380 23.39 9.11 7.29
CA TYR A 380 24.19 10.02 6.47
C TYR A 380 25.36 10.55 7.29
N LEU A 381 26.59 10.21 6.88
CA LEU A 381 27.81 10.71 7.50
C LEU A 381 28.49 11.72 6.58
N GLY A 382 28.81 12.91 7.10
CA GLY A 382 29.61 13.91 6.39
C GLY A 382 31.10 13.66 6.62
N PHE A 383 31.90 13.76 5.56
CA PHE A 383 33.35 13.55 5.56
C PHE A 383 34.07 14.77 4.97
N THR A 384 35.16 15.22 5.62
CA THR A 384 36.10 16.17 5.00
C THR A 384 36.95 15.51 3.92
N ARG A 385 37.07 14.17 3.97
CA ARG A 385 37.65 13.31 2.94
C ARG A 385 36.98 11.94 3.00
N VAL A 386 36.19 11.59 1.98
CA VAL A 386 35.51 10.29 1.86
C VAL A 386 36.55 9.16 1.87
N PRO A 387 36.48 8.19 2.80
CA PRO A 387 37.46 7.12 2.92
C PRO A 387 37.55 6.22 1.69
N GLU A 388 38.67 5.51 1.55
CA GLU A 388 38.86 4.50 0.52
C GLU A 388 37.84 3.35 0.63
N GLN A 389 37.56 2.69 -0.50
CA GLN A 389 36.47 1.73 -0.63
C GLN A 389 36.47 0.61 0.43
N ASP A 390 37.65 0.11 0.81
CA ASP A 390 37.78 -0.92 1.84
C ASP A 390 37.53 -0.40 3.27
N ALA A 391 37.79 0.88 3.53
CA ALA A 391 37.45 1.51 4.80
C ALA A 391 35.93 1.73 4.90
N LEU A 392 35.28 2.19 3.83
CA LEU A 392 33.83 2.25 3.73
C LEU A 392 33.18 0.87 3.90
N ASN A 393 33.74 -0.16 3.27
CA ASN A 393 33.22 -1.54 3.38
C ASN A 393 33.37 -2.12 4.79
N ARG A 394 34.45 -1.80 5.53
CA ARG A 394 34.55 -2.13 6.97
C ARG A 394 33.53 -1.36 7.80
N LEU A 395 33.40 -0.06 7.57
CA LEU A 395 32.46 0.81 8.29
C LEU A 395 31.00 0.32 8.14
N VAL A 396 30.59 -0.16 6.95
CA VAL A 396 29.28 -0.81 6.76
C VAL A 396 29.08 -2.02 7.70
N GLN A 397 30.09 -2.88 7.86
CA GLN A 397 29.98 -4.06 8.74
C GLN A 397 29.92 -3.66 10.22
N GLU A 398 30.73 -2.68 10.64
CA GLU A 398 30.70 -2.16 12.01
C GLU A 398 29.36 -1.47 12.33
N LEU A 399 28.80 -0.68 11.41
CA LEU A 399 27.48 -0.05 11.56
C LEU A 399 26.34 -1.08 11.64
N ASN A 400 26.41 -2.18 10.89
CA ASN A 400 25.46 -3.30 11.02
C ASN A 400 25.52 -3.95 12.41
N GLN A 401 26.72 -4.06 13.01
CA GLN A 401 26.88 -4.58 14.37
C GLN A 401 26.26 -3.64 15.41
N VAL A 402 26.44 -2.32 15.25
CA VAL A 402 25.77 -1.31 16.10
C VAL A 402 24.25 -1.41 16.00
N VAL A 403 23.69 -1.52 14.78
CA VAL A 403 22.23 -1.70 14.61
C VAL A 403 21.76 -3.01 15.24
N THR A 404 22.52 -4.10 15.07
CA THR A 404 22.18 -5.41 15.64
C THR A 404 22.11 -5.38 17.17
N SER A 405 23.07 -4.73 17.84
CA SER A 405 23.12 -4.68 19.31
C SER A 405 22.05 -3.79 19.96
N VAL A 406 21.38 -2.93 19.18
CA VAL A 406 20.26 -2.10 19.66
C VAL A 406 18.92 -2.85 19.60
N VAL A 407 18.78 -3.83 18.69
CA VAL A 407 17.51 -4.54 18.43
C VAL A 407 17.51 -6.02 18.87
N SER A 408 18.63 -6.51 19.41
CA SER A 408 18.76 -7.77 20.15
C SER A 408 18.27 -7.64 21.59
#